data_AF-A0A7J4IGK3-F1
#
_entry.id   AF-A0A7J4IGK3-F1
#
_cell.length_a   1.000
_cell.length_b   1.000
_cell.length_c   1.000
_cell.angle_alpha   90.00
_cell.angle_beta   90.00
_cell.angle_gamma   90.00
#
_symmetry.space_group_name_H-M   'P 1'
#
loop_
_entity.id
_entity.type
_entity.pdbx_description
1 polymer ?
#
loop_
_entity_poly.entity_id
_entity_poly.type
_entity_poly.pdbx_seq_one_letter_code
_entity_poly.pdbx_strand_id
1 'polypeptide(L)'
;MISARAASLLILLVLAAAVPVAAGTSDAWVFAYRVGCGDCDRTLPMVQAWQANHTAQAIEYLDLNAGPDAVLRFTDLANRTGTLPHVPALFMGDRAVAGGDEIRAFLENASTTAPANATGAAPPPLTPLAVVGAGLVDGINPCAFAVLALLLGALAASGTRRRVLALGGAYTLGVFACYLAAGLGIVAVVGAAGFAPAFRLAAGTVAIVLGVAVLAAAVLQRRELAPAITACGRERIAGWLEKAPAAGQVAALALGVGVALVELPCTGGVYLGVLGLLAGGAMADALPLLVLYNLCFVLPLALIVGAVALGLSPSAIDEWRGARRRAVLGVSGFVMVALGAAVLAQALL
;
A
#
# COMPACT_ATOMS: atom_id res chain seq x y z
N MET A 1 10.02 4.72 54.81
CA MET A 1 9.34 5.66 53.88
C MET A 1 10.37 6.62 53.33
N ILE A 2 11.04 6.22 52.23
CA ILE A 2 11.91 7.10 51.43
C ILE A 2 11.18 7.25 50.11
N SER A 3 10.82 8.50 49.82
CA SER A 3 9.82 8.89 48.83
C SER A 3 10.26 8.65 47.39
N ALA A 4 9.27 8.44 46.51
CA ALA A 4 9.35 8.29 45.06
C ALA A 4 9.94 9.50 44.28
N ARG A 5 10.77 10.33 44.92
CA ARG A 5 11.47 11.47 44.31
C ARG A 5 12.95 11.20 43.99
N ALA A 6 13.52 10.10 44.49
CA ALA A 6 14.92 9.74 44.21
C ALA A 6 15.13 8.98 42.88
N ALA A 7 14.06 8.42 42.29
CA ALA A 7 14.12 7.72 41.01
C ALA A 7 14.05 8.65 39.78
N SER A 8 13.58 9.89 39.95
CA SER A 8 13.44 10.86 38.85
C SER A 8 14.70 11.69 38.58
N LEU A 9 15.67 11.73 39.50
CA LEU A 9 16.92 12.47 39.29
C LEU A 9 18.02 11.66 38.59
N LEU A 10 17.93 10.33 38.56
CA LEU A 10 18.89 9.49 37.85
C LEU A 10 18.58 9.35 36.34
N ILE A 11 17.35 9.68 35.94
CA ILE A 11 16.92 9.68 34.52
C ILE A 11 17.21 11.02 33.84
N LEU A 12 17.42 12.10 34.61
CA LEU A 12 17.76 13.41 34.05
C LEU A 12 19.28 13.64 33.84
N LEU A 13 20.14 12.72 34.29
CA LEU A 13 21.60 12.87 34.16
C LEU A 13 22.24 12.02 33.05
N VAL A 14 21.44 11.25 32.29
CA VAL A 14 21.90 10.46 31.14
C VAL A 14 21.65 11.18 29.80
N LEU A 15 21.04 12.37 29.82
CA LEU A 15 20.76 13.19 28.63
C LEU A 15 21.83 14.24 28.30
N ALA A 16 23.05 14.07 28.83
CA ALA A 16 24.20 14.90 28.49
C ALA A 16 25.36 14.05 27.94
N ALA A 17 25.08 13.19 26.96
CA ALA A 17 26.12 12.73 26.05
C ALA A 17 26.27 13.80 24.96
N ALA A 18 27.39 14.51 25.01
CA ALA A 18 27.80 15.49 24.02
C ALA A 18 27.68 14.88 22.61
N VAL A 19 26.79 15.45 21.78
CA VAL A 19 26.85 15.26 20.34
C VAL A 19 28.14 15.94 19.88
N PRO A 20 29.06 15.25 19.21
CA PRO A 20 30.18 15.92 18.59
C PRO A 20 29.63 16.82 17.50
N VAL A 21 29.82 18.13 17.65
CA VAL A 21 29.70 19.09 16.54
C VAL A 21 30.80 18.72 15.56
N ALA A 22 30.45 17.94 14.53
CA ALA A 22 31.32 17.70 13.39
C ALA A 22 31.48 19.03 12.63
N ALA A 23 32.73 19.43 12.45
CA ALA A 23 33.11 20.59 11.69
C ALA A 23 32.66 20.43 10.22
N GLY A 24 31.99 21.45 9.68
CA GLY A 24 31.51 21.46 8.31
C GLY A 24 32.66 21.35 7.31
N THR A 25 32.72 20.23 6.61
CA THR A 25 33.25 20.22 5.25
C THR A 25 32.20 20.88 4.36
N SER A 26 32.63 21.78 3.49
CA SER A 26 31.79 22.40 2.47
C SER A 26 31.43 21.35 1.41
N ASP A 27 30.57 20.41 1.79
CA ASP A 27 30.10 19.36 0.90
C ASP A 27 29.19 19.98 -0.16
N ALA A 28 29.41 19.60 -1.41
CA ALA A 28 28.54 20.00 -2.50
C ALA A 28 27.10 19.56 -2.19
N TRP A 29 26.12 20.41 -2.50
CA TRP A 29 24.73 20.02 -2.36
C TRP A 29 24.43 18.95 -3.40
N VAL A 30 23.60 17.97 -3.06
CA VAL A 30 23.21 16.91 -4.01
C VAL A 30 21.72 17.00 -4.24
N PHE A 31 21.31 17.29 -5.47
CA PHE A 31 19.92 17.22 -5.90
C PHE A 31 19.66 15.86 -6.53
N ALA A 32 18.95 14.99 -5.81
CA ALA A 32 18.52 13.69 -6.28
C ALA A 32 17.14 13.77 -6.92
N TYR A 33 17.03 13.27 -8.14
CA TYR A 33 15.82 13.33 -8.94
C TYR A 33 15.69 12.12 -9.86
N ARG A 34 14.51 11.94 -10.45
CA ARG A 34 14.27 10.93 -11.48
C ARG A 34 13.63 11.60 -12.68
N VAL A 35 14.18 11.37 -13.87
CA VAL A 35 13.55 11.86 -15.12
C VAL A 35 12.20 11.16 -15.31
N GLY A 36 11.14 11.93 -15.56
CA GLY A 36 9.77 11.43 -15.70
C GLY A 36 8.99 11.33 -14.39
N CYS A 37 9.56 11.79 -13.27
CA CYS A 37 8.83 12.03 -12.03
C CYS A 37 8.20 13.42 -12.10
N GLY A 38 6.87 13.50 -12.07
CA GLY A 38 6.15 14.77 -12.28
C GLY A 38 6.59 15.90 -11.34
N ASP A 39 6.93 15.58 -10.09
CA ASP A 39 7.44 16.58 -9.13
C ASP A 39 8.90 16.95 -9.39
N CYS A 40 9.72 15.98 -9.82
CA CYS A 40 11.12 16.15 -10.18
C CYS A 40 11.29 17.02 -11.43
N ASP A 41 10.47 16.78 -12.46
CA ASP A 41 10.50 17.51 -13.73
C ASP A 41 10.08 18.99 -13.54
N ARG A 42 9.20 19.28 -12.57
CA ARG A 42 8.85 20.65 -12.16
C ARG A 42 9.96 21.33 -11.35
N THR A 43 10.64 20.57 -10.49
CA THR A 43 11.62 21.10 -9.52
C THR A 43 13.01 21.29 -10.13
N LEU A 44 13.43 20.40 -11.03
CA LEU A 44 14.74 20.44 -11.69
C LEU A 44 15.08 21.79 -12.36
N PRO A 45 14.23 22.39 -13.21
CA PRO A 45 14.54 23.67 -13.86
C PRO A 45 14.69 24.82 -12.84
N MET A 46 13.94 24.77 -11.74
CA MET A 46 14.04 25.77 -10.67
C MET A 46 15.38 25.67 -9.92
N VAL A 47 15.82 24.45 -9.58
CA VAL A 47 17.13 24.21 -8.94
C VAL A 47 18.28 24.67 -9.85
N GLN A 48 18.18 24.37 -11.15
CA GLN A 48 19.15 24.81 -12.16
C GLN A 48 19.21 26.34 -12.29
N ALA A 49 18.05 27.00 -12.32
CA ALA A 49 17.98 28.46 -12.34
C ALA A 49 18.58 29.10 -11.07
N TRP A 50 18.36 28.49 -9.91
CA TRP A 50 18.95 28.94 -8.66
C TRP A 50 20.49 28.80 -8.65
N GLN A 51 21.03 27.67 -9.11
CA GLN A 51 22.48 27.45 -9.20
C GLN A 51 23.15 28.40 -10.18
N ALA A 52 22.49 28.74 -11.30
CA ALA A 52 23.00 29.71 -12.26
C ALA A 52 23.26 31.10 -11.62
N ASN A 53 22.46 31.47 -10.60
CA ASN A 53 22.61 32.71 -9.84
C ASN A 53 23.48 32.58 -8.58
N HIS A 54 23.86 31.37 -8.16
CA HIS A 54 24.61 31.10 -6.93
C HIS A 54 25.81 30.18 -7.20
N THR A 55 26.77 30.67 -7.99
CA THR A 55 27.96 29.91 -8.43
C THR A 55 28.92 29.51 -7.30
N ALA A 56 28.80 30.11 -6.12
CA ALA A 56 29.59 29.76 -4.94
C ALA A 56 29.14 28.43 -4.28
N GLN A 57 27.90 27.98 -4.53
CA GLN A 57 27.36 26.73 -3.99
C GLN A 57 27.15 25.72 -5.12
N ALA A 58 28.05 24.74 -5.23
CA ALA A 58 27.92 23.69 -6.22
C ALA A 58 26.77 22.74 -5.85
N ILE A 59 25.85 22.51 -6.81
CA ILE A 59 24.84 21.47 -6.75
C ILE A 59 25.23 20.37 -7.74
N GLU A 60 25.34 19.15 -7.24
CA GLU A 60 25.49 17.94 -8.02
C GLU A 60 24.12 17.35 -8.34
N TYR A 61 23.91 16.99 -9.60
CA TYR A 61 22.66 16.41 -10.09
C TYR A 61 22.76 14.89 -10.11
N LEU A 62 22.06 14.23 -9.18
CA LEU A 62 22.02 12.78 -9.07
C LEU A 62 20.75 12.23 -9.73
N ASP A 63 20.86 11.82 -10.99
CA ASP A 63 19.76 11.16 -11.71
C ASP A 63 19.67 9.68 -11.30
N LEU A 64 18.58 9.30 -10.64
CA LEU A 64 18.32 7.93 -10.19
C LEU A 64 17.97 6.97 -11.35
N ASN A 65 17.80 7.47 -12.57
CA ASN A 65 17.71 6.63 -13.77
C ASN A 65 19.07 6.28 -14.37
N ALA A 66 20.16 6.95 -13.95
CA ALA A 66 21.49 6.76 -14.53
C ALA A 66 22.08 5.36 -14.26
N GLY A 67 21.66 4.68 -13.20
CA GLY A 67 22.09 3.32 -12.89
C GLY A 67 22.05 2.99 -11.39
N PRO A 68 22.44 1.76 -11.01
CA PRO A 68 22.40 1.28 -9.63
C PRO A 68 23.32 2.07 -8.69
N ASP A 69 24.44 2.60 -9.19
CA ASP A 69 25.38 3.41 -8.39
C ASP A 69 24.73 4.72 -7.91
N ALA A 70 23.87 5.33 -8.74
CA ALA A 70 23.14 6.54 -8.36
C ALA A 70 22.12 6.25 -7.25
N VAL A 71 21.44 5.11 -7.32
CA VAL A 71 20.47 4.65 -6.31
C VAL A 71 21.16 4.31 -4.99
N LEU A 72 22.31 3.63 -5.03
CA LEU A 72 23.12 3.33 -3.84
C LEU A 72 23.58 4.61 -3.16
N ARG A 73 24.04 5.58 -3.94
CA ARG A 73 24.47 6.88 -3.41
C ARG A 73 23.33 7.68 -2.79
N PHE A 74 22.16 7.69 -3.42
CA PHE A 74 20.96 8.30 -2.83
C PHE A 74 20.57 7.64 -1.51
N THR A 75 20.66 6.31 -1.44
CA THR A 75 20.35 5.55 -0.21
C THR A 75 21.34 5.87 0.92
N ASP A 76 22.63 6.01 0.62
CA ASP A 76 23.64 6.45 1.58
C ASP A 76 23.34 7.85 2.11
N LEU A 77 23.04 8.80 1.21
CA LEU A 77 22.67 10.17 1.58
C LEU A 77 21.40 10.22 2.45
N ALA A 78 20.34 9.51 2.05
CA ALA A 78 19.09 9.41 2.79
C ALA A 78 19.29 8.84 4.21
N ASN A 79 20.11 7.81 4.35
CA ASN A 79 20.44 7.20 5.64
C ASN A 79 21.24 8.15 6.54
N ARG A 80 22.21 8.89 5.97
CA ARG A 80 23.03 9.85 6.73
C ARG A 80 22.22 11.02 7.27
N THR A 81 21.32 11.56 6.46
CA THR A 81 20.50 12.73 6.85
C THR A 81 19.20 12.35 7.56
N GLY A 82 18.95 11.06 7.79
CA GLY A 82 17.70 10.56 8.37
C GLY A 82 16.46 10.95 7.55
N THR A 83 16.64 11.20 6.26
CA THR A 83 15.59 11.66 5.35
C THR A 83 14.99 10.46 4.64
N LEU A 84 13.67 10.45 4.48
CA LEU A 84 13.00 9.39 3.72
C LEU A 84 13.50 9.37 2.26
N PRO A 85 13.66 8.18 1.65
CA PRO A 85 14.06 8.04 0.25
C PRO A 85 12.91 8.41 -0.70
N HIS A 86 12.61 9.71 -0.77
CA HIS A 86 11.63 10.32 -1.66
C HIS A 86 12.34 11.32 -2.58
N VAL A 87 11.96 11.37 -3.86
CA VAL A 87 12.49 12.35 -4.82
C VAL A 87 11.37 13.28 -5.31
N PRO A 88 11.65 14.57 -5.59
CA PRO A 88 12.97 15.20 -5.55
C PRO A 88 13.47 15.43 -4.12
N ALA A 89 14.78 15.34 -3.92
CA ALA A 89 15.43 15.62 -2.64
C ALA A 89 16.71 16.42 -2.83
N LEU A 90 16.92 17.42 -1.97
CA LEU A 90 18.11 18.25 -1.92
C LEU A 90 18.86 17.96 -0.61
N PHE A 91 20.05 17.37 -0.72
CA PHE A 91 20.95 17.07 0.38
C PHE A 91 22.01 18.16 0.53
N MET A 92 22.29 18.54 1.77
CA MET A 92 23.15 19.66 2.16
C MET A 92 23.96 19.24 3.39
N GLY A 93 25.06 18.52 3.17
CA GLY A 93 25.83 17.90 4.25
C GLY A 93 24.94 16.98 5.10
N ASP A 94 24.80 17.31 6.39
CA ASP A 94 24.01 16.52 7.36
C ASP A 94 22.49 16.78 7.31
N ARG A 95 22.02 17.62 6.37
CA ARG A 95 20.61 17.99 6.26
C ARG A 95 20.07 17.64 4.88
N ALA A 96 18.77 17.37 4.79
CA ALA A 96 18.10 17.30 3.50
C ALA A 96 16.69 17.88 3.55
N VAL A 97 16.20 18.27 2.38
CA VAL A 97 14.84 18.71 2.13
C VAL A 97 14.29 17.86 0.99
N ALA A 98 13.14 17.24 1.20
CA ALA A 98 12.49 16.39 0.22
C ALA A 98 11.11 16.94 -0.14
N GLY A 99 10.75 16.85 -1.42
CA GLY A 99 9.52 17.43 -2.00
C GLY A 99 9.78 18.74 -2.75
N GLY A 100 9.13 18.92 -3.90
CA GLY A 100 9.35 20.07 -4.77
C GLY A 100 9.01 21.41 -4.14
N ASP A 101 7.90 21.48 -3.39
CA ASP A 101 7.46 22.70 -2.72
C ASP A 101 8.35 23.08 -1.54
N GLU A 102 8.83 22.11 -0.77
CA GLU A 102 9.76 22.32 0.33
C GLU A 102 11.12 22.78 -0.19
N ILE A 103 11.61 22.19 -1.28
CA ILE A 103 12.84 22.62 -1.94
C ILE A 103 12.68 24.04 -2.49
N ARG A 104 11.54 24.37 -3.09
CA ARG A 104 11.24 25.73 -3.55
C ARG A 104 11.26 26.74 -2.42
N ALA A 105 10.50 26.49 -1.36
CA ALA A 105 10.45 27.35 -0.18
C ALA A 105 11.83 27.47 0.49
N PHE A 106 12.62 26.41 0.47
CA PHE A 106 13.99 26.43 0.97
C PHE A 106 14.89 27.34 0.11
N LEU A 107 14.90 27.17 -1.21
CA LEU A 107 15.75 27.95 -2.12
C LEU A 107 15.36 29.44 -2.17
N GLU A 108 14.08 29.75 -2.02
CA GLU A 108 13.56 31.13 -1.90
C GLU A 108 14.03 31.80 -0.59
N ASN A 109 14.13 31.05 0.52
CA ASN A 109 14.54 31.57 1.83
C ASN A 109 16.04 31.47 2.12
N ALA A 110 16.77 30.63 1.38
CA ALA A 110 18.21 30.42 1.52
C ALA A 110 19.04 31.69 1.29
N SER A 111 18.44 32.77 0.78
CA SER A 111 19.05 34.10 0.66
C SER A 111 19.09 34.91 1.96
N THR A 112 18.45 34.50 3.07
CA THR A 112 18.46 35.31 4.31
C THR A 112 18.72 34.60 5.63
N THR A 113 18.36 33.33 5.84
CA THR A 113 18.79 32.60 7.06
C THR A 113 18.45 31.13 6.93
N ALA A 114 19.29 30.24 7.47
CA ALA A 114 19.04 28.81 7.50
C ALA A 114 17.69 28.50 8.17
N PRO A 115 16.73 27.83 7.50
CA PRO A 115 15.50 27.43 8.17
C PRO A 115 15.81 26.31 9.16
N ALA A 116 15.28 26.46 10.37
CA ALA A 116 15.24 25.43 11.40
C ALA A 116 14.40 24.24 10.91
N ASN A 117 14.76 23.03 11.39
CA ASN A 117 14.11 21.74 11.16
C ASN A 117 12.63 21.82 10.77
N ALA A 118 12.35 21.74 9.47
CA ALA A 118 11.04 21.35 8.97
C ALA A 118 10.95 19.81 9.03
N THR A 119 10.62 19.28 10.20
CA THR A 119 10.07 17.93 10.32
C THR A 119 8.67 17.95 9.71
N GLY A 120 8.58 17.85 8.38
CA GLY A 120 7.39 17.30 7.75
C GLY A 120 7.22 15.89 8.30
N ALA A 121 6.06 15.58 8.86
CA ALA A 121 5.79 14.28 9.46
C ALA A 121 5.98 13.18 8.41
N ALA A 122 7.10 12.47 8.52
CA ALA A 122 7.44 11.30 7.75
C ALA A 122 6.30 10.26 7.87
N PRO A 123 5.73 9.72 6.76
CA PRO A 123 5.08 8.43 6.84
C PRO A 123 6.08 7.40 7.39
N PRO A 124 5.64 6.46 8.25
CA PRO A 124 6.54 5.59 8.99
C PRO A 124 7.49 4.82 8.05
N PRO A 125 8.74 4.58 8.45
CA PRO A 125 9.68 3.80 7.64
C PRO A 125 9.09 2.42 7.31
N LEU A 126 9.48 1.89 6.14
CA LEU A 126 9.18 0.52 5.70
C LEU A 126 9.84 -0.49 6.63
N THR A 127 9.24 -0.65 7.81
CA THR A 127 9.55 -1.75 8.68
C THR A 127 8.81 -2.98 8.14
N PRO A 128 9.39 -4.18 8.21
CA PRO A 128 8.66 -5.42 7.94
C PRO A 128 7.32 -5.48 8.69
N LEU A 129 7.26 -4.84 9.87
CA LEU A 129 6.05 -4.67 10.65
C LEU A 129 4.98 -3.82 9.96
N ALA A 130 5.36 -2.72 9.29
CA ALA A 130 4.44 -1.91 8.50
C ALA A 130 3.88 -2.70 7.30
N VAL A 131 4.71 -3.51 6.63
CA VAL A 131 4.28 -4.38 5.52
C VAL A 131 3.30 -5.45 5.99
N VAL A 132 3.57 -6.09 7.14
CA VAL A 132 2.67 -7.05 7.79
C VAL A 132 1.34 -6.39 8.15
N GLY A 133 1.39 -5.20 8.77
CA GLY A 133 0.20 -4.45 9.15
C GLY A 133 -0.65 -4.06 7.93
N ALA A 134 -0.01 -3.54 6.89
CA ALA A 134 -0.67 -3.18 5.64
C ALA A 134 -1.33 -4.40 4.99
N GLY A 135 -0.61 -5.52 4.85
CA GLY A 135 -1.15 -6.75 4.28
C GLY A 135 -2.33 -7.31 5.10
N LEU A 136 -2.26 -7.29 6.43
CA LEU A 136 -3.36 -7.75 7.28
C LEU A 136 -4.61 -6.87 7.18
N VAL A 137 -4.42 -5.54 7.20
CA VAL A 137 -5.54 -4.59 7.06
C VAL A 137 -6.17 -4.73 5.68
N ASP A 138 -5.36 -4.86 4.64
CA ASP A 138 -5.82 -5.04 3.26
C ASP A 138 -6.54 -6.37 3.05
N GLY A 139 -6.08 -7.43 3.72
CA GLY A 139 -6.70 -8.76 3.71
C GLY A 139 -8.08 -8.80 4.37
N ILE A 140 -8.46 -7.78 5.16
CA ILE A 140 -9.81 -7.63 5.72
C ILE A 140 -10.71 -6.92 4.69
N ASN A 141 -10.86 -7.54 3.51
CA ASN A 141 -11.64 -6.95 2.44
C ASN A 141 -13.10 -7.44 2.41
N PRO A 142 -14.10 -6.54 2.51
CA PRO A 142 -15.50 -6.92 2.47
C PRO A 142 -15.91 -7.65 1.18
N CYS A 143 -15.25 -7.37 0.05
CA CYS A 143 -15.48 -8.00 -1.26
C CYS A 143 -14.99 -9.46 -1.27
N ALA A 144 -13.73 -9.71 -0.93
CA ALA A 144 -13.15 -11.04 -0.86
C ALA A 144 -13.91 -11.95 0.12
N PHE A 145 -14.23 -11.41 1.30
CA PHE A 145 -14.96 -12.15 2.32
C PHE A 145 -16.38 -12.48 1.91
N ALA A 146 -17.05 -11.65 1.10
CA ALA A 146 -18.41 -11.94 0.67
C ALA A 146 -18.47 -13.18 -0.22
N VAL A 147 -17.56 -13.27 -1.20
CA VAL A 147 -17.51 -14.39 -2.12
C VAL A 147 -16.99 -15.64 -1.42
N LEU A 148 -15.99 -15.51 -0.53
CA LEU A 148 -15.51 -16.62 0.27
C LEU A 148 -16.58 -17.17 1.22
N ALA A 149 -17.28 -16.31 1.96
CA ALA A 149 -18.37 -16.73 2.85
C ALA A 149 -19.49 -17.42 2.07
N LEU A 150 -19.78 -16.94 0.86
CA LEU A 150 -20.74 -17.57 -0.03
C LEU A 150 -20.33 -18.98 -0.45
N LEU A 151 -19.09 -19.10 -0.94
CA LEU A 151 -18.49 -20.36 -1.36
C LEU A 151 -18.53 -21.38 -0.22
N LEU A 152 -18.13 -20.96 0.97
CA LEU A 152 -18.12 -21.79 2.18
C LEU A 152 -19.52 -22.13 2.68
N GLY A 153 -20.47 -21.20 2.58
CA GLY A 153 -21.88 -21.44 2.93
C GLY A 153 -22.54 -22.47 2.03
N ALA A 154 -22.31 -22.40 0.72
CA ALA A 154 -22.79 -23.40 -0.24
C ALA A 154 -22.16 -24.78 0.02
N LEU A 155 -20.88 -24.82 0.41
CA LEU A 155 -20.16 -26.06 0.67
C LEU A 155 -20.45 -26.69 2.02
N ALA A 156 -20.77 -25.90 3.05
CA ALA A 156 -21.10 -26.43 4.37
C ALA A 156 -22.45 -27.14 4.41
N ALA A 157 -23.35 -26.83 3.49
CA ALA A 157 -24.65 -27.51 3.37
C ALA A 157 -24.55 -28.91 2.73
N SER A 158 -23.50 -29.20 1.95
CA SER A 158 -23.43 -30.41 1.10
C SER A 158 -22.07 -31.13 1.08
N GLY A 159 -21.03 -30.58 1.71
CA GLY A 159 -19.63 -30.98 1.52
C GLY A 159 -18.92 -31.54 2.76
N THR A 160 -17.94 -32.41 2.53
CA THR A 160 -17.02 -32.92 3.56
C THR A 160 -15.93 -31.89 3.89
N ARG A 161 -15.32 -31.97 5.09
CA ARG A 161 -14.20 -31.09 5.51
C ARG A 161 -13.09 -30.99 4.47
N ARG A 162 -12.78 -32.11 3.81
CA ARG A 162 -11.77 -32.18 2.74
C ARG A 162 -12.14 -31.34 1.52
N ARG A 163 -13.42 -31.28 1.16
CA ARG A 163 -13.94 -30.48 0.05
C ARG A 163 -13.89 -28.99 0.37
N VAL A 164 -14.19 -28.61 1.62
CA VAL A 164 -14.06 -27.23 2.11
C VAL A 164 -12.61 -26.74 2.01
N LEU A 165 -11.65 -27.52 2.52
CA LEU A 165 -10.23 -27.19 2.44
C LEU A 165 -9.73 -27.12 0.99
N ALA A 166 -10.15 -28.07 0.15
CA ALA A 166 -9.74 -28.12 -1.25
C ALA A 166 -10.23 -26.91 -2.05
N LEU A 167 -11.51 -26.55 -1.94
CA LEU A 167 -12.11 -25.47 -2.73
C LEU A 167 -11.80 -24.09 -2.14
N GLY A 168 -11.88 -23.95 -0.82
CA GLY A 168 -11.49 -22.71 -0.12
C GLY A 168 -10.00 -22.43 -0.30
N GLY A 169 -9.16 -23.46 -0.25
CA GLY A 169 -7.73 -23.37 -0.53
C GLY A 169 -7.45 -22.98 -1.99
N ALA A 170 -8.12 -23.60 -2.97
CA ALA A 170 -7.99 -23.22 -4.38
C ALA A 170 -8.41 -21.77 -4.66
N TYR A 171 -9.50 -21.32 -4.04
CA TYR A 171 -9.92 -19.91 -4.09
C TYR A 171 -8.86 -18.97 -3.52
N THR A 172 -8.37 -19.27 -2.32
CA THR A 172 -7.35 -18.45 -1.63
C THR A 172 -6.04 -18.41 -2.44
N LEU A 173 -5.67 -19.53 -3.05
CA LEU A 173 -4.52 -19.60 -3.95
C LEU A 173 -4.72 -18.76 -5.21
N GLY A 174 -5.91 -18.75 -5.79
CA GLY A 174 -6.24 -17.89 -6.93
C GLY A 174 -6.09 -16.40 -6.60
N VAL A 175 -6.58 -15.99 -5.42
CA VAL A 175 -6.41 -14.62 -4.91
C VAL A 175 -4.92 -14.29 -4.72
N PHE A 176 -4.17 -15.15 -4.02
CA PHE A 176 -2.73 -14.99 -3.80
C PHE A 176 -1.95 -14.85 -5.11
N ALA A 177 -2.19 -15.77 -6.06
CA ALA A 177 -1.48 -15.80 -7.33
C ALA A 177 -1.80 -14.57 -8.19
N CYS A 178 -3.06 -14.13 -8.21
CA CYS A 178 -3.47 -12.95 -8.95
C CYS A 178 -2.82 -11.68 -8.38
N TYR A 179 -2.85 -11.50 -7.06
CA TYR A 179 -2.18 -10.35 -6.43
C TYR A 179 -0.66 -10.41 -6.65
N LEU A 180 -0.02 -11.55 -6.40
CA LEU A 180 1.43 -11.67 -6.62
C LEU A 180 1.82 -11.36 -8.07
N ALA A 181 1.07 -11.89 -9.05
CA ALA A 181 1.29 -11.59 -10.46
C ALA A 181 1.06 -10.12 -10.80
N ALA A 182 0.01 -9.51 -10.24
CA ALA A 182 -0.25 -8.08 -10.39
C ALA A 182 0.87 -7.25 -9.77
N GLY A 183 1.36 -7.59 -8.57
CA GLY A 183 2.47 -6.89 -7.92
C GLY A 183 3.77 -6.99 -8.72
N LEU A 184 4.11 -8.19 -9.20
CA LEU A 184 5.28 -8.38 -10.07
C LEU A 184 5.14 -7.62 -11.40
N GLY A 185 3.96 -7.68 -12.03
CA GLY A 185 3.67 -6.96 -13.27
C GLY A 185 3.73 -5.44 -13.08
N ILE A 186 3.16 -4.93 -12.00
CA ILE A 186 3.21 -3.52 -11.64
C ILE A 186 4.66 -3.11 -11.38
N VAL A 187 5.43 -3.85 -10.58
CA VAL A 187 6.84 -3.51 -10.32
C VAL A 187 7.68 -3.55 -11.60
N ALA A 188 7.45 -4.52 -12.49
CA ALA A 188 8.13 -4.61 -13.78
C ALA A 188 7.76 -3.47 -14.73
N VAL A 189 6.50 -3.01 -14.72
CA VAL A 189 6.00 -1.95 -15.61
C VAL A 189 6.20 -0.56 -15.03
N VAL A 190 6.19 -0.39 -13.71
CA VAL A 190 6.39 0.90 -13.02
C VAL A 190 7.84 1.38 -13.14
N GLY A 191 8.79 0.50 -13.51
CA GLY A 191 10.10 0.92 -14.01
C GLY A 191 10.03 1.74 -15.32
N ALA A 192 8.95 1.65 -16.09
CA ALA A 192 8.66 2.52 -17.22
C ALA A 192 7.81 3.72 -16.76
N ALA A 193 8.48 4.84 -16.50
CA ALA A 193 8.07 6.01 -15.71
C ALA A 193 6.78 6.78 -16.11
N GLY A 194 5.92 6.26 -16.99
CA GLY A 194 4.68 6.92 -17.42
C GLY A 194 3.38 6.34 -16.85
N PHE A 195 3.39 5.11 -16.32
CA PHE A 195 2.13 4.39 -16.02
C PHE A 195 1.57 4.65 -14.62
N ALA A 196 2.38 5.08 -13.65
CA ALA A 196 1.96 5.21 -12.26
C ALA A 196 0.87 6.29 -12.01
N PRO A 197 0.91 7.48 -12.64
CA PRO A 197 -0.16 8.48 -12.48
C PRO A 197 -1.46 8.00 -13.14
N ALA A 198 -1.37 7.45 -14.36
CA ALA A 198 -2.53 6.93 -15.09
C ALA A 198 -3.19 5.76 -14.35
N PHE A 199 -2.39 4.85 -13.77
CA PHE A 199 -2.88 3.74 -12.97
C PHE A 199 -3.52 4.22 -11.65
N ARG A 200 -2.92 5.17 -10.93
CA ARG A 200 -3.54 5.77 -9.73
C ARG A 200 -4.86 6.44 -10.06
N LEU A 201 -4.94 7.16 -11.18
CA LEU A 201 -6.15 7.85 -11.62
C LEU A 201 -7.25 6.84 -12.01
N ALA A 202 -6.89 5.78 -12.74
CA ALA A 202 -7.80 4.69 -13.07
C ALA A 202 -8.28 3.94 -11.82
N ALA A 203 -7.37 3.53 -10.94
CA ALA A 203 -7.68 2.81 -9.71
C ALA A 203 -8.57 3.64 -8.78
N GLY A 204 -8.24 4.91 -8.55
CA GLY A 204 -9.04 5.83 -7.73
C GLY A 204 -10.45 6.05 -8.30
N THR A 205 -10.56 6.23 -9.62
CA THR A 205 -11.87 6.38 -10.30
C THR A 205 -12.71 5.12 -10.16
N VAL A 206 -12.13 3.95 -10.42
CA VAL A 206 -12.83 2.66 -10.31
C VAL A 206 -13.26 2.40 -8.86
N ALA A 207 -12.39 2.69 -7.88
CA ALA A 207 -12.71 2.57 -6.45
C ALA A 207 -13.90 3.45 -6.05
N ILE A 208 -13.97 4.70 -6.52
CA ILE A 208 -15.11 5.59 -6.27
C ILE A 208 -16.37 5.05 -6.93
N VAL A 209 -16.32 4.65 -8.21
CA VAL A 209 -17.49 4.13 -8.92
C VAL A 209 -18.06 2.89 -8.22
N LEU A 210 -17.21 1.91 -7.89
CA LEU A 210 -17.65 0.73 -7.14
C LEU A 210 -18.12 1.09 -5.72
N GLY A 211 -17.45 2.01 -5.03
CA GLY A 211 -17.82 2.44 -3.68
C GLY A 211 -19.19 3.13 -3.66
N VAL A 212 -19.48 3.98 -4.65
CA VAL A 212 -20.79 4.60 -4.84
C VAL A 212 -21.85 3.57 -5.19
N ALA A 213 -21.54 2.58 -6.05
CA ALA A 213 -22.48 1.49 -6.34
C ALA A 213 -22.82 0.68 -5.08
N VAL A 214 -21.83 0.37 -4.24
CA VAL A 214 -22.00 -0.32 -2.96
C VAL A 214 -22.83 0.51 -1.97
N LEU A 215 -22.57 1.82 -1.87
CA LEU A 215 -23.37 2.75 -1.06
C LEU A 215 -24.81 2.86 -1.55
N ALA A 216 -25.00 2.99 -2.87
CA ALA A 216 -26.32 3.02 -3.49
C ALA A 216 -27.09 1.73 -3.20
N ALA A 217 -26.42 0.57 -3.22
CA ALA A 217 -27.01 -0.70 -2.85
C ALA A 217 -27.39 -0.81 -1.36
N ALA A 218 -26.65 -0.12 -0.48
CA ALA A 218 -26.97 -0.03 0.94
C ALA A 218 -28.20 0.85 1.19
N VAL A 219 -28.26 2.03 0.56
CA VAL A 219 -29.32 3.04 0.72
C VAL A 219 -30.61 2.63 0.04
N LEU A 220 -30.54 2.21 -1.23
CA LEU A 220 -31.72 1.84 -2.03
C LEU A 220 -32.27 0.45 -1.66
N GLN A 221 -31.57 -0.30 -0.79
CA GLN A 221 -31.89 -1.68 -0.41
C GLN A 221 -32.02 -2.65 -1.60
N ARG A 222 -31.55 -2.25 -2.78
CA ARG A 222 -31.59 -3.07 -3.98
C ARG A 222 -30.44 -4.07 -3.91
N ARG A 223 -30.80 -5.35 -3.78
CA ARG A 223 -29.83 -6.46 -3.76
C ARG A 223 -28.98 -6.53 -5.03
N GLU A 224 -29.49 -6.00 -6.13
CA GLU A 224 -28.93 -6.07 -7.49
C GLU A 224 -27.81 -5.04 -7.74
N LEU A 225 -27.75 -3.96 -6.95
CA LEU A 225 -26.76 -2.88 -7.14
C LEU A 225 -25.45 -3.14 -6.38
N ALA A 226 -25.47 -4.04 -5.39
CA ALA A 226 -24.24 -4.45 -4.74
C ALA A 226 -23.56 -5.48 -5.64
N PRO A 227 -22.22 -5.53 -5.69
CA PRO A 227 -21.47 -6.68 -6.24
C PRO A 227 -21.78 -8.02 -5.53
N ALA A 228 -22.75 -8.03 -4.62
CA ALA A 228 -23.23 -9.19 -3.91
C ALA A 228 -23.94 -10.14 -4.90
N ILE A 229 -23.35 -11.31 -5.03
CA ILE A 229 -23.88 -12.44 -5.80
C ILE A 229 -25.34 -12.68 -5.39
N THR A 230 -26.26 -12.45 -6.33
CA THR A 230 -27.69 -12.70 -6.19
C THR A 230 -27.97 -14.19 -5.95
N ALA A 231 -29.16 -14.56 -5.49
CA ALA A 231 -29.53 -15.98 -5.29
C ALA A 231 -29.25 -16.85 -6.53
N CYS A 232 -29.47 -16.31 -7.73
CA CYS A 232 -29.18 -16.95 -9.01
C CYS A 232 -27.66 -17.18 -9.24
N GLY A 233 -26.81 -16.27 -8.76
CA GLY A 233 -25.37 -16.45 -8.79
C GLY A 233 -24.88 -17.52 -7.80
N ARG A 234 -25.56 -17.68 -6.64
CA ARG A 234 -25.28 -18.79 -5.70
C ARG A 234 -25.48 -20.15 -6.36
N GLU A 235 -26.62 -20.34 -7.03
CA GLU A 235 -26.95 -21.58 -7.74
C GLU A 235 -26.02 -21.86 -8.92
N ARG A 236 -25.65 -20.84 -9.70
CA ARG A 236 -24.69 -21.00 -10.81
C ARG A 236 -23.30 -21.39 -10.33
N ILE A 237 -22.80 -20.74 -9.27
CA ILE A 237 -21.49 -21.07 -8.69
C ILE A 237 -21.55 -22.49 -8.09
N ALA A 238 -22.61 -22.84 -7.37
CA ALA A 238 -22.81 -24.19 -6.84
C ALA A 238 -22.80 -25.25 -7.93
N GLY A 239 -23.53 -25.05 -9.03
CA GLY A 239 -23.56 -25.98 -10.16
C GLY A 239 -22.22 -26.10 -10.90
N TRP A 240 -21.36 -25.08 -10.86
CA TRP A 240 -19.98 -25.17 -11.38
C TRP A 240 -19.06 -25.92 -10.42
N LEU A 241 -19.26 -25.76 -9.11
CA LEU A 241 -18.51 -26.43 -8.04
C LEU A 241 -18.90 -27.90 -7.84
N GLU A 242 -20.12 -28.27 -8.24
CA GLU A 242 -20.66 -29.64 -8.17
C GLU A 242 -20.14 -30.55 -9.28
N LYS A 243 -19.59 -29.98 -10.36
CA LYS A 243 -18.86 -30.74 -11.39
C LYS A 243 -17.66 -31.46 -10.75
N ALA A 244 -17.14 -32.48 -11.44
CA ALA A 244 -16.09 -33.39 -10.96
C ALA A 244 -14.99 -32.70 -10.10
N PRO A 245 -14.39 -33.38 -9.10
CA PRO A 245 -13.55 -32.75 -8.07
C PRO A 245 -12.46 -31.80 -8.59
N ALA A 246 -11.79 -32.18 -9.70
CA ALA A 246 -10.77 -31.35 -10.34
C ALA A 246 -11.35 -30.10 -11.03
N ALA A 247 -12.53 -30.21 -11.65
CA ALA A 247 -13.22 -29.08 -12.28
C ALA A 247 -13.71 -28.07 -11.23
N GLY A 248 -14.15 -28.54 -10.06
CA GLY A 248 -14.55 -27.68 -8.95
C GLY A 248 -13.40 -26.84 -8.40
N GLN A 249 -12.19 -27.41 -8.26
CA GLN A 249 -11.00 -26.68 -7.80
C GLN A 249 -10.56 -25.60 -8.80
N VAL A 250 -10.57 -25.91 -10.10
CA VAL A 250 -10.27 -24.93 -11.15
C VAL A 250 -11.29 -23.80 -11.15
N ALA A 251 -12.58 -24.11 -10.98
CA ALA A 251 -13.62 -23.09 -10.87
C ALA A 251 -13.44 -22.21 -9.64
N ALA A 252 -13.10 -22.78 -8.48
CA ALA A 252 -12.83 -22.03 -7.26
C ALA A 252 -11.59 -21.12 -7.41
N LEU A 253 -10.52 -21.61 -8.05
CA LEU A 253 -9.33 -20.83 -8.36
C LEU A 253 -9.65 -19.68 -9.31
N ALA A 254 -10.37 -19.94 -10.40
CA ALA A 254 -10.80 -18.92 -11.35
C ALA A 254 -11.71 -17.87 -10.69
N LEU A 255 -12.59 -18.29 -9.79
CA LEU A 255 -13.39 -17.39 -8.97
C LEU A 255 -12.51 -16.50 -8.09
N GLY A 256 -11.48 -17.06 -7.45
CA GLY A 256 -10.50 -16.30 -6.67
C GLY A 256 -9.77 -15.26 -7.51
N VAL A 257 -9.32 -15.61 -8.72
CA VAL A 257 -8.71 -14.66 -9.66
C VAL A 257 -9.69 -13.56 -10.05
N GLY A 258 -10.93 -13.91 -10.40
CA GLY A 258 -11.95 -12.94 -10.78
C GLY A 258 -12.27 -11.95 -9.67
N VAL A 259 -12.34 -12.42 -8.42
CA VAL A 259 -12.54 -11.54 -7.25
C VAL A 259 -11.34 -10.64 -7.04
N ALA A 260 -10.12 -11.18 -7.08
CA ALA A 260 -8.90 -10.41 -6.93
C ALA A 260 -8.78 -9.28 -7.97
N LEU A 261 -9.20 -9.52 -9.22
CA LEU A 261 -9.22 -8.49 -10.26
C LEU A 261 -10.20 -7.34 -9.97
N VAL A 262 -11.35 -7.64 -9.36
CA VAL A 262 -12.33 -6.63 -8.94
C VAL A 262 -11.89 -5.91 -7.66
N GLU A 263 -11.03 -6.56 -6.87
CA GLU A 263 -10.51 -6.07 -5.61
C GLU A 263 -9.28 -5.16 -5.79
N LEU A 264 -8.45 -5.45 -6.80
CA LEU A 264 -7.25 -4.66 -7.13
C LEU A 264 -7.48 -3.15 -7.21
N PRO A 265 -8.59 -2.61 -7.74
CA PRO A 265 -8.87 -1.18 -7.70
C PRO A 265 -9.18 -0.64 -6.30
N CYS A 266 -9.82 -1.44 -5.43
CA CYS A 266 -10.27 -1.00 -4.11
C CYS A 266 -9.17 -1.08 -3.04
N THR A 267 -8.27 -2.05 -3.15
CA THR A 267 -7.06 -2.18 -2.32
C THR A 267 -5.82 -1.61 -2.99
N GLY A 268 -5.94 -1.25 -4.27
CA GLY A 268 -4.82 -0.85 -5.12
C GLY A 268 -4.06 0.34 -4.58
N GLY A 269 -4.69 1.27 -3.87
CA GLY A 269 -3.98 2.39 -3.25
C GLY A 269 -2.94 1.95 -2.21
N VAL A 270 -3.33 1.06 -1.30
CA VAL A 270 -2.43 0.49 -0.29
C VAL A 270 -1.37 -0.38 -0.97
N TYR A 271 -1.80 -1.21 -1.91
CA TYR A 271 -0.93 -2.10 -2.67
C TYR A 271 0.14 -1.33 -3.45
N LEU A 272 -0.25 -0.31 -4.21
CA LEU A 272 0.65 0.58 -4.95
C LEU A 272 1.56 1.39 -4.04
N GLY A 273 1.08 1.84 -2.88
CA GLY A 273 1.92 2.52 -1.90
C GLY A 273 3.08 1.64 -1.46
N VAL A 274 2.80 0.39 -1.14
CA VAL A 274 3.82 -0.61 -0.80
C VAL A 274 4.72 -0.94 -2.00
N LEU A 275 4.16 -1.12 -3.20
CA LEU A 275 4.93 -1.41 -4.41
C LEU A 275 5.84 -0.25 -4.85
N GLY A 276 5.40 1.00 -4.72
CA GLY A 276 6.20 2.18 -5.06
C GLY A 276 7.42 2.31 -4.16
N LEU A 277 7.24 1.95 -2.89
CA LEU A 277 8.31 1.88 -1.90
C LEU A 277 9.28 0.70 -2.17
N LEU A 278 8.77 -0.43 -2.67
CA LEU A 278 9.56 -1.60 -3.08
C LEU A 278 10.33 -1.38 -4.39
N ALA A 279 9.77 -0.62 -5.32
CA ALA A 279 10.38 -0.30 -6.61
C ALA A 279 11.64 0.59 -6.49
N GLY A 280 11.86 1.22 -5.33
CA GLY A 280 13.07 2.00 -5.04
C GLY A 280 14.30 1.16 -4.69
N GLY A 281 14.15 -0.12 -4.37
CA GLY A 281 15.23 -1.04 -3.98
C GLY A 281 15.59 -2.08 -5.03
N ALA A 282 16.61 -2.89 -4.75
CA ALA A 282 16.94 -4.03 -5.61
C ALA A 282 15.80 -5.06 -5.63
N MET A 283 15.52 -5.66 -6.79
CA MET A 283 14.49 -6.70 -6.92
C MET A 283 14.66 -7.87 -5.92
N ALA A 284 15.91 -8.17 -5.54
CA ALA A 284 16.23 -9.19 -4.55
C ALA A 284 15.68 -8.88 -3.14
N ASP A 285 15.58 -7.60 -2.78
CA ASP A 285 15.04 -7.16 -1.48
C ASP A 285 13.53 -6.90 -1.56
N ALA A 286 13.05 -6.49 -2.73
CA ALA A 286 11.62 -6.23 -2.96
C ALA A 286 10.77 -7.50 -3.02
N LEU A 287 11.28 -8.56 -3.66
CA LEU A 287 10.55 -9.82 -3.83
C LEU A 287 10.12 -10.50 -2.50
N PRO A 288 11.00 -10.67 -1.48
CA PRO A 288 10.59 -11.30 -0.22
C PRO A 288 9.56 -10.47 0.56
N LEU A 289 9.67 -9.14 0.53
CA LEU A 289 8.69 -8.25 1.15
C LEU A 289 7.34 -8.29 0.43
N LEU A 290 7.34 -8.38 -0.91
CA LEU A 290 6.13 -8.55 -1.69
C LEU A 290 5.44 -9.88 -1.35
N VAL A 291 6.20 -10.98 -1.28
CA VAL A 291 5.65 -12.28 -0.89
C VAL A 291 5.08 -12.24 0.53
N LEU A 292 5.80 -11.60 1.47
CA LEU A 292 5.34 -11.43 2.85
C LEU A 292 4.02 -10.65 2.92
N TYR A 293 3.92 -9.54 2.19
CA TYR A 293 2.68 -8.78 2.08
C TYR A 293 1.52 -9.66 1.60
N ASN A 294 1.71 -10.39 0.50
CA ASN A 294 0.66 -11.22 -0.09
C ASN A 294 0.27 -12.39 0.84
N LEU A 295 1.22 -12.93 1.61
CA LEU A 295 0.93 -13.94 2.64
C LEU A 295 0.07 -13.36 3.77
N CYS A 296 0.41 -12.17 4.28
CA CYS A 296 -0.39 -11.47 5.29
C CYS A 296 -1.78 -11.11 4.77
N PHE A 297 -1.89 -10.75 3.49
CA PHE A 297 -3.15 -10.45 2.80
C PHE A 297 -4.08 -11.65 2.71
N VAL A 298 -3.58 -12.84 2.36
CA VAL A 298 -4.43 -14.04 2.26
C VAL A 298 -4.64 -14.77 3.60
N LEU A 299 -3.90 -14.41 4.64
CA LEU A 299 -3.99 -15.05 5.95
C LEU A 299 -5.41 -14.98 6.55
N PRO A 300 -6.13 -13.84 6.57
CA PRO A 300 -7.51 -13.79 7.05
C PRO A 300 -8.45 -14.74 6.31
N LEU A 301 -8.29 -14.88 4.97
CA LEU A 301 -9.08 -15.80 4.17
C LEU A 301 -8.78 -17.26 4.53
N ALA A 302 -7.50 -17.61 4.65
CA ALA A 302 -7.06 -18.94 5.03
C ALA A 302 -7.57 -19.33 6.44
N LEU A 303 -7.57 -18.38 7.38
CA LEU A 303 -8.13 -18.57 8.72
C LEU A 303 -9.64 -18.86 8.67
N ILE A 304 -10.40 -18.15 7.84
CA ILE A 304 -11.84 -18.42 7.66
C ILE A 304 -12.08 -19.81 7.06
N VAL A 305 -11.31 -20.22 6.05
CA VAL A 305 -11.41 -21.56 5.46
C VAL A 305 -11.13 -22.64 6.51
N GLY A 306 -10.06 -22.47 7.30
CA GLY A 306 -9.71 -23.39 8.39
C GLY A 306 -10.78 -23.45 9.47
N ALA A 307 -11.30 -22.30 9.89
CA ALA A 307 -12.37 -22.17 10.86
C ALA A 307 -13.62 -22.95 10.44
N VAL A 308 -14.08 -22.80 9.21
CA VAL A 308 -15.23 -23.53 8.67
C VAL A 308 -14.93 -25.04 8.54
N ALA A 309 -13.71 -25.40 8.13
CA ALA A 309 -13.30 -26.81 8.05
C ALA A 309 -13.29 -27.52 9.41
N LEU A 310 -13.05 -26.80 10.51
CA LEU A 310 -13.13 -27.31 11.88
C LEU A 310 -14.56 -27.48 12.40
N GLY A 311 -15.57 -26.99 11.67
CA GLY A 311 -16.98 -27.16 12.00
C GLY A 311 -17.67 -25.89 12.51
N LEU A 312 -17.06 -24.71 12.39
CA LEU A 312 -17.78 -23.46 12.59
C LEU A 312 -18.84 -23.32 11.50
N SER A 313 -20.09 -23.10 11.90
CA SER A 313 -21.21 -22.97 10.97
C SER A 313 -21.08 -21.66 10.17
N PRO A 314 -20.80 -21.70 8.86
CA PRO A 314 -20.74 -20.48 8.05
C PRO A 314 -22.10 -19.81 7.89
N SER A 315 -23.19 -20.55 8.13
CA SER A 315 -24.55 -20.02 8.18
C SER A 315 -24.72 -18.91 9.22
N ALA A 316 -24.09 -19.03 10.39
CA ALA A 316 -24.15 -17.99 11.43
C ALA A 316 -23.44 -16.69 10.99
N ILE A 317 -22.33 -16.82 10.26
CA ILE A 317 -21.60 -15.66 9.69
C ILE A 317 -22.43 -15.01 8.57
N ASP A 318 -23.06 -15.82 7.71
CA ASP A 318 -23.90 -15.36 6.60
C ASP A 318 -25.21 -14.72 7.13
N GLU A 319 -25.80 -15.26 8.20
CA GLU A 319 -26.96 -14.67 8.91
C GLU A 319 -26.60 -13.36 9.59
N TRP A 320 -25.48 -13.30 10.32
CA TRP A 320 -25.03 -12.06 10.95
C TRP A 320 -24.74 -10.98 9.90
N ARG A 321 -24.10 -11.34 8.79
CA ARG A 321 -23.90 -10.44 7.63
C ARG A 321 -25.22 -10.04 7.00
N GLY A 322 -26.17 -10.96 6.85
CA GLY A 322 -27.49 -10.71 6.32
C GLY A 322 -28.27 -9.71 7.17
N ALA A 323 -28.28 -9.90 8.48
CA ALA A 323 -28.94 -9.03 9.46
C ALA A 323 -28.34 -7.62 9.48
N ARG A 324 -27.01 -7.51 9.32
CA ARG A 324 -26.29 -6.23 9.33
C ARG A 324 -25.90 -5.74 7.93
N ARG A 325 -26.53 -6.28 6.88
CA ARG A 325 -26.12 -6.06 5.48
C ARG A 325 -26.01 -4.58 5.11
N ARG A 326 -26.97 -3.76 5.52
CA ARG A 326 -26.95 -2.31 5.25
C ARG A 326 -25.75 -1.62 5.89
N ALA A 327 -25.43 -1.98 7.13
CA ALA A 327 -24.27 -1.44 7.85
C ALA A 327 -22.96 -1.91 7.21
N VAL A 328 -22.85 -3.20 6.88
CA VAL A 328 -21.66 -3.76 6.22
C VAL A 328 -21.40 -3.10 4.87
N LEU A 329 -22.44 -3.00 4.01
CA LEU A 329 -22.32 -2.34 2.71
C LEU A 329 -22.07 -0.83 2.85
N GLY A 330 -22.74 -0.16 3.80
CA GLY A 330 -22.56 1.27 4.05
C GLY A 330 -21.13 1.59 4.47
N VAL A 331 -20.58 0.86 5.43
CA VAL A 331 -19.21 1.03 5.91
C VAL A 331 -18.22 0.68 4.80
N SER A 332 -18.38 -0.45 4.11
CA SER A 332 -17.44 -0.83 3.03
C SER A 332 -17.46 0.15 1.86
N GLY A 333 -18.63 0.62 1.46
CA GLY A 333 -18.77 1.58 0.36
C GLY A 333 -18.22 2.95 0.73
N PHE A 334 -18.44 3.41 1.97
CA PHE A 334 -17.83 4.63 2.48
C PHE A 334 -16.30 4.54 2.50
N VAL A 335 -15.74 3.45 3.03
CA VAL A 335 -14.29 3.23 3.05
C VAL A 335 -13.73 3.18 1.63
N MET A 336 -14.38 2.52 0.68
CA MET A 336 -13.95 2.49 -0.73
C MET A 336 -13.94 3.89 -1.36
N VAL A 337 -14.97 4.70 -1.14
CA VAL A 337 -15.02 6.07 -1.66
C VAL A 337 -13.93 6.93 -1.02
N ALA A 338 -13.73 6.82 0.29
CA ALA A 338 -12.71 7.58 1.00
C ALA A 338 -11.29 7.23 0.52
N LEU A 339 -10.99 5.93 0.37
CA LEU A 339 -9.70 5.46 -0.17
C LEU A 339 -9.52 5.89 -1.63
N GLY A 340 -10.55 5.75 -2.47
CA GLY A 340 -10.51 6.19 -3.87
C GLY A 340 -10.26 7.70 -4.00
N ALA A 341 -10.90 8.51 -3.16
CA ALA A 341 -10.68 9.96 -3.11
C ALA A 341 -9.25 10.31 -2.65
N ALA A 342 -8.72 9.61 -1.65
CA ALA A 342 -7.34 9.80 -1.20
C ALA A 342 -6.32 9.45 -2.30
N VAL A 343 -6.53 8.34 -3.03
CA VAL A 343 -5.69 7.94 -4.16
C VAL A 343 -5.75 8.96 -5.30
N LEU A 344 -6.93 9.49 -5.62
CA LEU A 344 -7.08 10.56 -6.62
C LEU A 344 -6.41 11.87 -6.20
N ALA A 345 -6.52 12.26 -4.93
CA ALA A 345 -5.84 13.44 -4.41
C ALA A 345 -4.32 13.32 -4.58
N GLN A 346 -3.75 12.13 -4.30
CA GLN A 346 -2.33 11.85 -4.53
C GLN A 346 -1.92 11.76 -6.00
N ALA A 347 -2.87 11.60 -6.93
CA ALA A 347 -2.60 11.60 -8.36
C ALA A 347 -2.63 13.02 -8.97
N LEU A 348 -3.25 13.98 -8.27
CA LEU A 348 -3.44 15.37 -8.70
C LEU A 348 -2.41 16.35 -8.10
N LEU A 349 -1.65 15.92 -7.08
CA LEU A 349 -0.54 16.65 -6.45
C LEU A 349 0.79 16.28 -7.13
#